data_AF-A0A6A6DC89-F1
#
_entry.id   AF-A0A6A6DC89-F1
#
_cell.length_a   1.000
_cell.length_b   1.000
_cell.length_c   1.000
_cell.angle_alpha   90.00
_cell.angle_beta   90.00
_cell.angle_gamma   90.00
#
_symmetry.space_group_name_H-M   'P 1'
#
loop_
_entity.id
_entity.type
_entity.pdbx_description
1 polymer ?
#
loop_
_entity_poly.entity_id
_entity_poly.type
_entity_poly.pdbx_seq_one_letter_code
_entity_poly.pdbx_strand_id
1 'polypeptide(L)'
;MATTQPPTTTLPTSSSLISTTSTTATCTTAVPGKHGYVPPEACNSNWAFSPSFEAAILFSVLFAILLLAHVFQAFWYKKRFTWVLIMGVTWEFASFITRALGSRKQQNQSFAVVSQLLLLLAPLWTNAFAYMTLGRLIHFFHPSKRILRVKGSSITKYFVWCDIISFLVQGAGGSMLSPGNDAQTQKNGLNVYMGGVGLQEFFIVVFTFLMVKFQVDMQRLEARGESRMDRTGWRACVYNMYAVLVLISTRIIFRLIEYSRGTDPSNPIPHHEAYMYALDALPMFLAILLLNIWHPGHYLVGPESEFPRLSRKEKKALKREKKERKREKKEMKKQGKKGRREGGRQGGGEVELQGDWERGEERMRY
;
A
#
# COMPACT_ATOMS: atom_id res chain seq x y z
N MET A 1 73.27 45.04 -24.25
CA MET A 1 72.56 45.35 -25.51
C MET A 1 73.03 44.32 -26.53
N ALA A 2 72.24 43.48 -27.19
CA ALA A 2 70.81 43.23 -27.23
C ALA A 2 70.60 41.76 -27.66
N THR A 3 69.47 41.19 -27.24
CA THR A 3 68.89 39.87 -27.50
C THR A 3 68.67 39.50 -28.97
N THR A 4 68.80 38.21 -29.33
CA THR A 4 67.96 37.55 -30.37
C THR A 4 67.92 36.01 -30.26
N GLN A 5 66.71 35.52 -29.94
CA GLN A 5 65.96 34.27 -30.24
C GLN A 5 66.63 32.93 -30.64
N PRO A 6 66.06 31.78 -30.19
CA PRO A 6 66.30 30.44 -30.75
C PRO A 6 65.29 30.08 -31.87
N PRO A 7 65.59 29.10 -32.75
CA PRO A 7 64.71 28.74 -33.85
C PRO A 7 63.63 27.72 -33.44
N THR A 8 62.39 28.01 -33.86
CA THR A 8 61.23 27.12 -33.81
C THR A 8 61.17 26.29 -35.09
N THR A 9 61.06 24.97 -34.99
CA THR A 9 60.69 24.09 -36.12
C THR A 9 59.32 23.47 -35.82
N THR A 10 58.37 23.73 -36.71
CA THR A 10 56.98 23.27 -36.70
C THR A 10 56.84 21.97 -37.51
N LEU A 11 55.90 21.09 -37.09
CA LEU A 11 55.07 20.11 -37.85
C LEU A 11 54.77 18.85 -37.02
N PRO A 12 53.66 18.10 -37.26
CA PRO A 12 52.27 18.52 -37.32
C PRO A 12 51.39 17.76 -36.30
N THR A 13 50.26 18.37 -35.96
CA THR A 13 49.15 17.80 -35.17
C THR A 13 48.61 16.54 -35.85
N SER A 14 48.88 15.37 -35.26
CA SER A 14 48.16 14.14 -35.60
C SER A 14 46.86 14.10 -34.80
N SER A 15 45.77 14.45 -35.46
CA SER A 15 44.41 14.30 -34.99
C SER A 15 44.13 12.80 -34.76
N SER A 16 44.38 12.30 -33.56
CA SER A 16 43.88 10.99 -33.15
C SER A 16 42.35 11.11 -33.02
N LEU A 17 41.64 10.69 -34.07
CA LEU A 17 40.24 10.33 -34.00
C LEU A 17 40.08 9.35 -32.83
N ILE A 18 39.58 9.85 -31.71
CA ILE A 18 39.08 9.01 -30.63
C ILE A 18 37.87 8.31 -31.23
N SER A 19 38.10 7.12 -31.76
CA SER A 19 37.04 6.19 -32.09
C SER A 19 36.37 5.87 -30.76
N THR A 20 35.26 6.55 -30.49
CA THR A 20 34.34 6.23 -29.41
C THR A 20 33.85 4.82 -29.71
N THR A 21 34.56 3.83 -29.18
CA THR A 21 34.07 2.47 -29.11
C THR A 21 32.86 2.52 -28.19
N SER A 22 31.67 2.68 -28.79
CA SER A 22 30.44 2.27 -28.16
C SER A 22 30.61 0.78 -27.88
N THR A 23 30.98 0.43 -26.66
CA THR A 23 30.92 -0.95 -26.16
C THR A 23 29.46 -1.35 -26.16
N THR A 24 28.99 -1.82 -27.31
CA THR A 24 27.76 -2.59 -27.39
C THR A 24 28.05 -3.83 -26.55
N ALA A 25 27.49 -3.88 -25.34
CA ALA A 25 27.64 -5.04 -24.46
C ALA A 25 27.19 -6.27 -25.23
N THR A 26 28.17 -7.04 -25.73
CA THR A 26 27.92 -8.24 -26.51
C THR A 26 27.63 -9.33 -25.49
N CYS A 27 26.40 -9.34 -24.97
CA CYS A 27 25.96 -10.47 -24.15
C CYS A 27 25.90 -11.71 -25.05
N THR A 28 26.20 -12.88 -24.48
CA THR A 28 26.12 -14.15 -25.19
C THR A 28 24.89 -14.92 -24.71
N THR A 29 24.23 -15.65 -25.61
CA THR A 29 23.11 -16.53 -25.23
C THR A 29 23.70 -17.81 -24.63
N ALA A 30 23.38 -18.09 -23.36
CA ALA A 30 23.90 -19.26 -22.65
C ALA A 30 22.93 -20.44 -22.70
N VAL A 31 23.47 -21.65 -22.91
CA VAL A 31 22.72 -22.91 -22.78
C VAL A 31 22.67 -23.29 -21.29
N PRO A 32 21.49 -23.59 -20.71
CA PRO A 32 21.38 -23.92 -19.29
C PRO A 32 22.21 -25.16 -18.92
N GLY A 33 22.96 -25.07 -17.82
CA GLY A 33 23.72 -26.21 -17.29
C GLY A 33 22.84 -27.33 -16.71
N LYS A 34 23.47 -28.39 -16.17
CA LYS A 34 22.80 -29.58 -15.58
C LYS A 34 21.75 -29.26 -14.49
N HIS A 35 21.90 -28.13 -13.81
CA HIS A 35 20.96 -27.64 -12.79
C HIS A 35 20.21 -26.37 -13.22
N GLY A 36 20.17 -26.09 -14.52
CA GLY A 36 19.49 -24.94 -15.11
C GLY A 36 20.20 -23.61 -14.88
N TYR A 37 21.47 -23.64 -14.46
CA TYR A 37 22.29 -22.44 -14.27
C TYR A 37 22.54 -21.71 -15.59
N VAL A 38 22.36 -20.39 -15.54
CA VAL A 38 22.60 -19.42 -16.61
C VAL A 38 23.33 -18.23 -15.99
N PRO A 39 24.47 -17.80 -16.56
CA PRO A 39 25.19 -16.62 -16.07
C PRO A 39 24.29 -15.37 -16.11
N PRO A 40 24.28 -14.52 -15.06
CA PRO A 40 23.47 -13.30 -15.03
C PRO A 40 23.75 -12.32 -16.19
N GLU A 41 24.94 -12.40 -16.78
CA GLU A 41 25.39 -11.55 -17.89
C GLU A 41 24.88 -12.03 -19.27
N ALA A 42 24.26 -13.21 -19.33
CA ALA A 42 23.74 -13.77 -20.57
C ALA A 42 22.50 -13.00 -21.05
N CYS A 43 22.35 -12.79 -22.37
CA CYS A 43 21.22 -12.04 -22.93
C CYS A 43 19.86 -12.66 -22.57
N ASN A 44 19.84 -13.97 -22.38
CA ASN A 44 18.66 -14.74 -22.04
C ASN A 44 18.49 -14.95 -20.53
N SER A 45 19.29 -14.32 -19.67
CA SER A 45 19.11 -14.42 -18.21
C SER A 45 17.81 -13.74 -17.76
N ASN A 46 17.02 -14.45 -16.94
CA ASN A 46 15.83 -13.88 -16.30
C ASN A 46 16.09 -13.41 -14.86
N TRP A 47 17.33 -13.57 -14.37
CA TRP A 47 17.73 -13.28 -13.00
C TRP A 47 18.94 -12.36 -13.00
N ALA A 48 18.95 -11.36 -12.12
CA ALA A 48 20.06 -10.42 -11.96
C ALA A 48 21.27 -11.01 -11.19
N PHE A 49 21.11 -12.23 -10.67
CA PHE A 49 22.08 -12.99 -9.89
C PHE A 49 21.75 -14.48 -9.99
N SER A 50 22.62 -15.36 -9.49
CA SER A 50 22.35 -16.80 -9.41
C SER A 50 21.48 -17.11 -8.19
N PRO A 51 20.18 -17.45 -8.34
CA PRO A 51 19.32 -17.76 -7.20
C PRO A 51 19.73 -19.05 -6.46
N SER A 52 19.75 -19.02 -5.13
CA SER A 52 19.98 -20.18 -4.28
C SER A 52 18.73 -21.03 -4.12
N PHE A 53 18.85 -22.31 -4.48
CA PHE A 53 17.79 -23.30 -4.29
C PHE A 53 17.55 -23.58 -2.80
N GLU A 54 18.62 -23.69 -2.03
CA GLU A 54 18.61 -24.05 -0.61
C GLU A 54 17.90 -22.96 0.22
N ALA A 55 18.24 -21.69 -0.03
CA ALA A 55 17.61 -20.57 0.65
C ALA A 55 16.11 -20.45 0.29
N ALA A 56 15.74 -20.69 -0.97
CA ALA A 56 14.34 -20.67 -1.39
C ALA A 56 13.53 -21.80 -0.72
N ILE A 57 14.10 -23.01 -0.60
CA ILE A 57 13.46 -24.12 0.11
C ILE A 57 13.32 -23.81 1.60
N LEU A 58 14.35 -23.24 2.26
CA LEU A 58 14.28 -22.86 3.66
C LEU A 58 13.10 -21.91 3.94
N PHE A 59 13.01 -20.80 3.20
CA PHE A 59 11.91 -19.84 3.39
C PHE A 59 10.55 -20.43 3.01
N SER A 60 10.48 -21.29 2.00
CA SER A 60 9.26 -22.03 1.66
C SER A 60 8.78 -22.89 2.84
N VAL A 61 9.66 -23.65 3.48
CA VAL A 61 9.32 -24.47 4.66
C VAL A 61 8.87 -23.59 5.83
N LEU A 62 9.57 -22.48 6.09
CA LEU A 62 9.23 -21.55 7.15
C LEU A 62 7.83 -20.93 6.96
N PHE A 63 7.50 -20.48 5.75
CA PHE A 63 6.15 -19.96 5.45
C PHE A 63 5.08 -21.06 5.44
N ALA A 64 5.41 -22.31 5.08
CA ALA A 64 4.49 -23.44 5.18
C ALA A 64 4.09 -23.71 6.63
N ILE A 65 5.05 -23.68 7.56
CA ILE A 65 4.79 -23.85 9.00
C ILE A 65 3.85 -22.74 9.51
N LEU A 66 4.15 -21.48 9.17
CA LEU A 66 3.29 -20.35 9.55
C LEU A 66 1.88 -20.45 8.93
N LEU A 67 1.78 -20.92 7.69
CA LEU A 67 0.49 -21.11 7.00
C LEU A 67 -0.37 -22.13 7.74
N LEU A 68 0.20 -23.30 8.07
CA LEU A 68 -0.51 -24.35 8.82
C LEU A 68 -0.93 -23.85 10.21
N ALA A 69 -0.05 -23.13 10.90
CA ALA A 69 -0.37 -22.55 12.20
C ALA A 69 -1.51 -21.53 12.12
N HIS A 70 -1.52 -20.63 11.13
CA HIS A 70 -2.60 -19.66 10.93
C HIS A 70 -3.92 -20.30 10.49
N VAL A 71 -3.88 -21.36 9.69
CA VAL A 71 -5.06 -22.17 9.33
C VAL A 71 -5.66 -22.79 10.58
N PHE A 72 -4.85 -23.43 11.43
CA PHE A 72 -5.29 -23.97 12.72
C PHE A 72 -5.90 -22.88 13.61
N GLN A 73 -5.24 -21.73 13.73
CA GLN A 73 -5.73 -20.59 14.52
C GLN A 73 -7.05 -20.02 13.98
N ALA A 74 -7.27 -20.03 12.66
CA ALA A 74 -8.54 -19.60 12.08
C ALA A 74 -9.71 -20.50 12.50
N PHE A 75 -9.50 -21.82 12.60
CA PHE A 75 -10.49 -22.76 13.13
C PHE A 75 -10.68 -22.61 14.64
N TRP A 76 -9.61 -22.39 15.39
CA TRP A 76 -9.64 -22.25 16.84
C TRP A 76 -10.34 -20.97 17.29
N TYR A 77 -9.88 -19.80 16.81
CA TYR A 77 -10.41 -18.50 17.21
C TYR A 77 -11.70 -18.10 16.49
N LYS A 78 -12.06 -18.83 15.40
CA LYS A 78 -13.27 -18.59 14.59
C LYS A 78 -13.42 -17.14 14.11
N LYS A 79 -12.28 -16.45 13.91
CA LYS A 79 -12.23 -15.07 13.42
C LYS A 79 -12.09 -15.06 11.91
N ARG A 80 -13.13 -14.59 11.22
CA ARG A 80 -13.19 -14.68 9.75
C ARG A 80 -12.18 -13.80 9.03
N PHE A 81 -11.69 -12.74 9.68
CA PHE A 81 -10.70 -11.85 9.06
C PHE A 81 -9.29 -12.44 9.01
N THR A 82 -9.01 -13.50 9.77
CA THR A 82 -7.75 -14.26 9.68
C THR A 82 -7.53 -14.84 8.28
N TRP A 83 -8.59 -15.04 7.48
CA TRP A 83 -8.46 -15.45 6.08
C TRP A 83 -7.60 -14.48 5.24
N VAL A 84 -7.65 -13.18 5.53
CA VAL A 84 -6.82 -12.17 4.84
C VAL A 84 -5.34 -12.45 5.10
N LEU A 85 -4.98 -12.78 6.34
CA LEU A 85 -3.61 -13.15 6.69
C LEU A 85 -3.21 -14.47 6.03
N ILE A 86 -4.07 -15.50 6.07
CA ILE A 86 -3.83 -16.79 5.40
C ILE A 86 -3.52 -16.61 3.92
N MET A 87 -4.25 -15.73 3.22
CA MET A 87 -3.97 -15.42 1.81
C MET A 87 -2.58 -14.81 1.64
N GLY A 88 -2.19 -13.86 2.50
CA GLY A 88 -0.84 -13.29 2.51
C GLY A 88 0.25 -14.36 2.68
N VAL A 89 0.13 -15.21 3.70
CA VAL A 89 1.12 -16.29 3.95
C VAL A 89 1.15 -17.31 2.82
N THR A 90 -0.01 -17.61 2.21
CA THR A 90 -0.09 -18.49 1.04
C THR A 90 0.70 -17.92 -0.15
N TRP A 91 0.64 -16.60 -0.34
CA TRP A 91 1.35 -15.94 -1.43
C TRP A 91 2.86 -15.89 -1.18
N GLU A 92 3.30 -15.63 0.05
CA GLU A 92 4.72 -15.77 0.43
C GLU A 92 5.21 -17.21 0.17
N PHE A 93 4.46 -18.21 0.65
CA PHE A 93 4.80 -19.62 0.46
C PHE A 93 4.93 -19.98 -1.03
N ALA A 94 3.94 -19.59 -1.85
CA ALA A 94 3.95 -19.83 -3.29
C ALA A 94 5.07 -19.06 -4.01
N SER A 95 5.40 -17.84 -3.56
CA SER A 95 6.55 -17.09 -4.06
C SER A 95 7.86 -17.86 -3.89
N PHE A 96 8.11 -18.42 -2.69
CA PHE A 96 9.35 -19.16 -2.43
C PHE A 96 9.38 -20.55 -3.09
N ILE A 97 8.24 -21.23 -3.24
CA ILE A 97 8.16 -22.45 -4.07
C ILE A 97 8.54 -22.14 -5.52
N THR A 98 7.89 -21.13 -6.11
CA THR A 98 8.16 -20.76 -7.50
C THR A 98 9.58 -20.25 -7.68
N ARG A 99 10.16 -19.60 -6.66
CA ARG A 99 11.58 -19.24 -6.62
C ARG A 99 12.49 -20.46 -6.63
N ALA A 100 12.20 -21.48 -5.81
CA ALA A 100 12.98 -22.71 -5.78
C ALA A 100 12.92 -23.43 -7.15
N LEU A 101 11.74 -23.50 -7.77
CA LEU A 101 11.59 -24.03 -9.13
C LEU A 101 12.34 -23.19 -10.17
N GLY A 102 12.25 -21.86 -10.07
CA GLY A 102 12.96 -20.91 -10.93
C GLY A 102 14.47 -21.02 -10.82
N SER A 103 15.00 -21.31 -9.63
CA SER A 103 16.45 -21.49 -9.42
C SER A 103 17.03 -22.69 -10.18
N ARG A 104 16.22 -23.74 -10.40
CA ARG A 104 16.59 -24.94 -11.16
C ARG A 104 16.21 -24.85 -12.65
N LYS A 105 15.34 -23.90 -13.01
CA LYS A 105 14.83 -23.68 -14.37
C LYS A 105 14.91 -22.19 -14.71
N GLN A 106 16.10 -21.62 -14.69
CA GLN A 106 16.32 -20.16 -14.73
C GLN A 106 15.82 -19.51 -16.02
N GLN A 107 15.74 -20.26 -17.12
CA GLN A 107 15.17 -19.80 -18.40
C GLN A 107 13.63 -19.70 -18.41
N ASN A 108 12.93 -20.26 -17.42
CA ASN A 108 11.48 -20.16 -17.35
C ASN A 108 11.09 -18.80 -16.74
N GLN A 109 10.73 -17.85 -17.61
CA GLN A 109 10.29 -16.51 -17.23
C GLN A 109 9.07 -16.52 -16.30
N SER A 110 8.14 -17.46 -16.48
CA SER A 110 6.93 -17.53 -15.66
C SER A 110 7.26 -17.76 -14.19
N PHE A 111 8.25 -18.60 -13.86
CA PHE A 111 8.65 -18.80 -12.46
C PHE A 111 9.27 -17.55 -11.85
N ALA A 112 10.13 -16.84 -12.57
CA ALA A 112 10.74 -15.60 -12.09
C ALA A 112 9.69 -14.51 -11.87
N VAL A 113 8.80 -14.30 -12.85
CA VAL A 113 7.73 -13.29 -12.79
C VAL A 113 6.73 -13.61 -11.68
N VAL A 114 6.24 -14.85 -11.60
CA VAL A 114 5.27 -15.25 -10.56
C VAL A 114 5.89 -15.14 -9.17
N SER A 115 7.14 -15.57 -9.00
CA SER A 115 7.84 -15.45 -7.72
C SER A 115 7.94 -13.99 -7.27
N GLN A 116 8.42 -13.11 -8.15
CA GLN A 116 8.59 -11.69 -7.84
C GLN A 116 7.25 -10.99 -7.58
N LEU A 117 6.23 -11.27 -8.40
CA LEU A 117 4.90 -10.70 -8.21
C LEU A 117 4.29 -11.15 -6.88
N LEU A 118 4.29 -12.44 -6.58
CA LEU A 118 3.76 -12.94 -5.31
C LEU A 118 4.51 -12.36 -4.12
N LEU A 119 5.84 -12.27 -4.21
CA LEU A 119 6.67 -11.65 -3.17
C LEU A 119 6.23 -10.20 -2.95
N LEU A 120 6.05 -9.40 -4.01
CA LEU A 120 5.65 -7.99 -3.91
C LEU A 120 4.24 -7.81 -3.34
N LEU A 121 3.29 -8.65 -3.73
CA LEU A 121 1.89 -8.47 -3.36
C LEU A 121 1.53 -9.10 -2.01
N ALA A 122 2.26 -10.11 -1.54
CA ALA A 122 1.95 -10.80 -0.30
C ALA A 122 1.88 -9.87 0.95
N PRO A 123 2.80 -8.91 1.16
CA PRO A 123 2.74 -7.98 2.30
C PRO A 123 1.49 -7.10 2.33
N LEU A 124 0.86 -6.80 1.19
CA LEU A 124 -0.37 -6.01 1.15
C LEU A 124 -1.50 -6.69 1.92
N TRP A 125 -1.53 -8.02 1.92
CA TRP A 125 -2.47 -8.80 2.73
C TRP A 125 -2.17 -8.67 4.23
N THR A 126 -0.90 -8.69 4.61
CA THR A 126 -0.46 -8.49 6.00
C THR A 126 -0.79 -7.08 6.49
N ASN A 127 -0.59 -6.05 5.65
CA ASN A 127 -1.03 -4.67 5.91
C ASN A 127 -2.54 -4.60 6.11
N ALA A 128 -3.31 -5.17 5.18
CA ALA A 128 -4.76 -5.21 5.26
C ALA A 128 -5.23 -5.88 6.57
N PHE A 129 -4.57 -6.96 6.98
CA PHE A 129 -4.86 -7.63 8.26
C PHE A 129 -4.56 -6.73 9.46
N ALA A 130 -3.45 -5.99 9.48
CA ALA A 130 -3.15 -5.01 10.52
C ALA A 130 -4.21 -3.90 10.56
N TYR A 131 -4.62 -3.36 9.42
CA TYR A 131 -5.67 -2.34 9.32
C TYR A 131 -7.04 -2.85 9.81
N MET A 132 -7.36 -4.12 9.51
CA MET A 132 -8.56 -4.79 10.00
C MET A 132 -8.52 -5.00 11.51
N THR A 133 -7.35 -5.33 12.04
CA THR A 133 -7.12 -5.54 13.48
C THR A 133 -7.35 -4.24 14.24
N LEU A 134 -6.70 -3.13 13.85
CA LEU A 134 -6.92 -1.83 14.50
C LEU A 134 -8.40 -1.40 14.40
N GLY A 135 -9.01 -1.56 13.23
CA GLY A 135 -10.43 -1.22 13.05
C GLY A 135 -11.36 -1.95 14.05
N ARG A 136 -11.04 -3.22 14.37
CA ARG A 136 -11.77 -4.02 15.36
C ARG A 136 -11.42 -3.63 16.79
N LEU A 137 -10.15 -3.36 17.08
CA LEU A 137 -9.73 -2.84 18.39
C LEU A 137 -10.50 -1.54 18.72
N ILE A 138 -10.56 -0.60 17.79
CA ILE A 138 -11.33 0.65 17.93
C ILE A 138 -12.81 0.36 18.16
N HIS A 139 -13.39 -0.60 17.43
CA HIS A 139 -14.81 -0.92 17.57
C HIS A 139 -15.17 -1.59 18.89
N PHE A 140 -14.25 -2.39 19.41
CA PHE A 140 -14.48 -3.27 20.54
C PHE A 140 -14.12 -2.62 21.88
N PHE A 141 -13.02 -1.86 21.92
CA PHE A 141 -12.49 -1.25 23.13
C PHE A 141 -12.88 0.22 23.29
N HIS A 142 -12.92 1.01 22.21
CA HIS A 142 -13.19 2.44 22.32
C HIS A 142 -14.70 2.71 22.51
N PRO A 143 -15.15 3.44 23.55
CA PRO A 143 -16.57 3.67 23.84
C PRO A 143 -17.34 4.30 22.67
N SER A 144 -16.72 5.28 22.00
CA SER A 144 -17.34 5.95 20.84
C SER A 144 -17.26 5.14 19.53
N LYS A 145 -16.56 4.00 19.52
CA LYS A 145 -16.25 3.18 18.34
C LYS A 145 -15.55 3.94 17.21
N ARG A 146 -14.92 5.08 17.53
CA ARG A 146 -14.35 6.06 16.60
C ARG A 146 -13.06 6.66 17.14
N ILE A 147 -12.15 7.00 16.24
CA ILE A 147 -10.95 7.79 16.48
C ILE A 147 -10.93 8.95 15.49
N LEU A 148 -10.60 10.16 15.93
CA LEU A 148 -10.63 11.38 15.11
C LEU A 148 -11.97 11.57 14.37
N ARG A 149 -13.10 11.22 15.02
CA ARG A 149 -14.45 11.22 14.45
C ARG A 149 -14.68 10.21 13.31
N VAL A 150 -13.70 9.38 12.97
CA VAL A 150 -13.79 8.31 11.97
C VAL A 150 -14.07 6.97 12.64
N LYS A 151 -15.01 6.19 12.10
CA LYS A 151 -15.32 4.83 12.59
C LYS A 151 -14.18 3.87 12.29
N GLY A 152 -13.89 2.94 13.21
CA GLY A 152 -12.86 1.91 13.01
C GLY A 152 -13.02 1.12 11.70
N SER A 153 -14.26 0.77 11.33
CA SER A 153 -14.52 0.08 10.05
C SER A 153 -14.26 0.94 8.81
N SER A 154 -14.31 2.26 8.92
CA SER A 154 -13.96 3.17 7.82
C SER A 154 -12.45 3.27 7.66
N ILE A 155 -11.69 3.32 8.76
CA ILE A 155 -10.22 3.33 8.76
C ILE A 155 -9.69 2.16 7.93
N THR A 156 -10.10 0.93 8.26
CA THR A 156 -9.69 -0.27 7.51
C THR A 156 -9.94 -0.13 6.00
N LYS A 157 -11.10 0.37 5.58
CA LYS A 157 -11.42 0.51 4.16
C LYS A 157 -10.54 1.56 3.49
N TYR A 158 -10.30 2.70 4.12
CA TYR A 158 -9.48 3.77 3.54
C TYR A 158 -8.06 3.29 3.29
N PHE A 159 -7.42 2.68 4.29
CA PHE A 159 -6.04 2.21 4.15
C PHE A 159 -5.89 1.06 3.14
N VAL A 160 -6.86 0.14 3.07
CA VAL A 160 -6.84 -0.91 2.02
C VAL A 160 -6.95 -0.28 0.62
N TRP A 161 -7.80 0.73 0.42
CA TRP A 161 -7.90 1.42 -0.87
C TRP A 161 -6.64 2.22 -1.20
N CYS A 162 -6.04 2.88 -0.20
CA CYS A 162 -4.76 3.55 -0.32
C CYS A 162 -3.66 2.58 -0.79
N ASP A 163 -3.54 1.41 -0.16
CA ASP A 163 -2.57 0.38 -0.57
C ASP A 163 -2.84 -0.15 -1.98
N ILE A 164 -4.11 -0.37 -2.36
CA ILE A 164 -4.47 -0.77 -3.73
C ILE A 164 -4.03 0.30 -4.74
N ILE A 165 -4.26 1.57 -4.45
CA ILE A 165 -3.85 2.67 -5.34
C ILE A 165 -2.32 2.73 -5.46
N SER A 166 -1.60 2.68 -4.33
CA SER A 166 -0.13 2.63 -4.32
C SER A 166 0.41 1.45 -5.12
N PHE A 167 -0.23 0.28 -5.00
CA PHE A 167 0.12 -0.91 -5.77
C PHE A 167 -0.15 -0.74 -7.28
N LEU A 168 -1.27 -0.13 -7.67
CA LEU A 168 -1.53 0.15 -9.09
C LEU A 168 -0.49 1.10 -9.69
N VAL A 169 -0.01 2.09 -8.91
CA VAL A 169 1.10 2.97 -9.30
C VAL A 169 2.39 2.16 -9.46
N GLN A 170 2.70 1.25 -8.53
CA GLN A 170 3.86 0.35 -8.63
C GLN A 170 3.76 -0.55 -9.86
N GLY A 171 2.60 -1.14 -10.14
CA GLY A 171 2.37 -1.99 -11.30
C GLY A 171 2.51 -1.23 -12.62
N ALA A 172 2.01 0.00 -12.68
CA ALA A 172 2.22 0.88 -13.84
C ALA A 172 3.71 1.19 -14.05
N GLY A 173 4.42 1.61 -13.00
CA GLY A 173 5.87 1.86 -13.07
C GLY A 173 6.68 0.61 -13.44
N GLY A 174 6.34 -0.53 -12.84
CA GLY A 174 6.97 -1.83 -13.13
C GLY A 174 6.75 -2.30 -14.57
N SER A 175 5.56 -2.06 -15.13
CA SER A 175 5.29 -2.39 -16.55
C SER A 175 6.16 -1.59 -17.52
N MET A 176 6.53 -0.36 -17.16
CA MET A 176 7.41 0.50 -17.97
C MET A 176 8.87 0.06 -17.92
N LEU A 177 9.25 -0.79 -16.95
CA LEU A 177 10.57 -1.43 -16.87
C LEU A 177 10.72 -2.63 -17.82
N SER A 178 9.72 -2.90 -18.66
CA SER A 178 9.76 -4.04 -19.59
C SER A 178 10.92 -3.94 -20.58
N PRO A 179 11.61 -5.06 -20.86
CA PRO A 179 12.62 -5.11 -21.91
C PRO A 179 12.05 -4.65 -23.26
N GLY A 180 12.75 -3.72 -23.92
CA GLY A 180 12.32 -3.15 -25.21
C GLY A 180 11.82 -1.70 -25.15
N ASN A 181 11.51 -1.19 -23.96
CA ASN A 181 11.27 0.25 -23.77
C ASN A 181 12.58 1.05 -23.82
N ASP A 182 12.53 2.29 -24.29
CA ASP A 182 13.69 3.18 -24.29
C ASP A 182 14.17 3.52 -22.85
N ALA A 183 15.43 3.94 -22.72
CA ALA A 183 16.06 4.19 -21.42
C ALA A 183 15.33 5.27 -20.60
N GLN A 184 14.72 6.27 -21.27
CA GLN A 184 13.98 7.32 -20.57
C GLN A 184 12.65 6.78 -20.02
N THR A 185 11.96 5.94 -20.79
CA THR A 185 10.73 5.25 -20.34
C THR A 185 11.03 4.32 -19.16
N GLN A 186 12.12 3.56 -19.20
CA GLN A 186 12.52 2.72 -18.07
C GLN A 186 12.87 3.53 -16.82
N LYS A 187 13.62 4.65 -16.96
CA LYS A 187 13.91 5.56 -15.85
C LYS A 187 12.64 6.16 -15.25
N ASN A 188 11.72 6.61 -16.09
CA ASN A 188 10.41 7.11 -15.65
C ASN A 188 9.62 6.01 -14.94
N GLY A 189 9.63 4.79 -15.47
CA GLY A 189 9.01 3.61 -14.86
C GLY A 189 9.54 3.33 -13.45
N LEU A 190 10.86 3.40 -13.27
CA LEU A 190 11.51 3.23 -11.96
C LEU A 190 11.06 4.30 -10.97
N ASN A 191 11.03 5.57 -11.40
CA ASN A 191 10.56 6.68 -10.56
C ASN A 191 9.09 6.53 -10.16
N VAL A 192 8.23 6.11 -11.08
CA VAL A 192 6.81 5.84 -10.81
C VAL A 192 6.66 4.68 -9.84
N TYR A 193 7.41 3.59 -10.04
CA TYR A 193 7.44 2.45 -9.12
C TYR A 193 7.85 2.88 -7.72
N MET A 194 8.99 3.58 -7.58
CA MET A 194 9.48 4.11 -6.30
C MET A 194 8.48 5.07 -5.65
N GLY A 195 7.81 5.92 -6.44
CA GLY A 195 6.75 6.80 -5.95
C GLY A 195 5.59 6.02 -5.34
N GLY A 196 5.19 4.91 -5.94
CA GLY A 196 4.17 4.02 -5.40
C GLY A 196 4.60 3.33 -4.10
N VAL A 197 5.86 2.88 -4.00
CA VAL A 197 6.42 2.32 -2.75
C VAL A 197 6.47 3.39 -1.64
N GLY A 198 6.89 4.62 -1.97
CA GLY A 198 6.97 5.73 -1.01
C GLY A 198 5.59 6.19 -0.53
N LEU A 199 4.60 6.20 -1.43
CA LEU A 199 3.21 6.48 -1.08
C LEU A 199 2.64 5.41 -0.12
N GLN A 200 3.00 4.14 -0.32
CA GLN A 200 2.64 3.05 0.60
C GLN A 200 3.26 3.27 1.99
N GLU A 201 4.54 3.61 2.08
CA GLU A 201 5.18 3.91 3.38
C GLU A 201 4.53 5.10 4.08
N PHE A 202 4.22 6.16 3.33
CA PHE A 202 3.50 7.31 3.88
C PHE A 202 2.18 6.90 4.55
N PHE A 203 1.42 6.01 3.92
CA PHE A 203 0.18 5.51 4.53
C PHE A 203 0.43 4.66 5.77
N ILE A 204 1.50 3.85 5.81
CA ILE A 204 1.89 3.12 7.02
C ILE A 204 2.26 4.06 8.17
N VAL A 205 2.97 5.16 7.90
CA VAL A 205 3.30 6.19 8.90
C VAL A 205 2.02 6.85 9.44
N VAL A 206 1.10 7.24 8.56
CA VAL A 206 -0.19 7.81 8.97
C VAL A 206 -1.02 6.79 9.77
N PHE A 207 -1.00 5.51 9.38
CA PHE A 207 -1.67 4.45 10.13
C PHE A 207 -1.07 4.26 11.52
N THR A 208 0.26 4.29 11.63
CA THR A 208 0.99 4.23 12.91
C THR A 208 0.58 5.39 13.83
N PHE A 209 0.46 6.61 13.29
CA PHE A 209 -0.06 7.75 14.05
C PHE A 209 -1.48 7.51 14.59
N LEU A 210 -2.38 6.91 13.79
CA LEU A 210 -3.72 6.56 14.27
C LEU A 210 -3.69 5.50 15.37
N MET A 211 -2.74 4.56 15.31
CA MET A 211 -2.55 3.55 16.35
C MET A 211 -2.00 4.15 17.66
N VAL A 212 -1.04 5.08 17.57
CA VAL A 212 -0.56 5.87 18.72
C VAL A 212 -1.70 6.64 19.34
N LYS A 213 -2.54 7.28 18.51
CA LYS A 213 -3.72 7.97 19.01
C LYS A 213 -4.70 7.02 19.72
N PHE A 214 -4.97 5.84 19.16
CA PHE A 214 -5.80 4.83 19.83
C PHE A 214 -5.23 4.48 21.21
N GLN A 215 -3.93 4.25 21.29
CA GLN A 215 -3.27 3.93 22.55
C GLN A 215 -3.40 5.05 23.58
N VAL A 216 -3.14 6.30 23.19
CA VAL A 216 -3.28 7.47 24.08
C VAL A 216 -4.73 7.66 24.52
N ASP A 217 -5.69 7.56 23.61
CA ASP A 217 -7.12 7.69 23.94
C ASP A 217 -7.55 6.58 24.92
N MET A 218 -7.08 5.34 24.74
CA MET A 218 -7.34 4.23 25.67
C MET A 218 -6.69 4.41 27.04
N GLN A 219 -5.42 4.86 27.10
CA GLN A 219 -4.74 5.15 28.36
C GLN A 219 -5.45 6.25 29.16
N ARG A 220 -5.98 7.29 28.47
CA ARG A 220 -6.76 8.35 29.11
C ARG A 220 -8.08 7.85 29.67
N LEU A 221 -8.75 6.93 28.98
CA LEU A 221 -9.98 6.31 29.47
C LEU A 221 -9.73 5.44 30.71
N GLU A 222 -8.62 4.69 30.72
CA GLU A 222 -8.18 3.93 31.89
C GLU A 222 -7.88 4.85 33.08
N ALA A 223 -7.15 5.93 32.86
CA ALA A 223 -6.85 6.92 33.90
C ALA A 223 -8.09 7.60 34.48
N ARG A 224 -9.19 7.68 33.73
CA ARG A 224 -10.49 8.22 34.18
C ARG A 224 -11.40 7.18 34.83
N GLY A 225 -11.03 5.91 34.84
CA GLY A 225 -11.92 4.83 35.27
C GLY A 225 -13.11 4.57 34.33
N GLU A 226 -13.11 5.17 33.13
CA GLU A 226 -14.16 5.02 32.11
C GLU A 226 -13.87 3.87 31.14
N SER A 227 -12.70 3.24 31.26
CA SER A 227 -12.36 2.05 30.50
C SER A 227 -13.27 0.91 30.93
N ARG A 228 -13.71 0.09 29.95
CA ARG A 228 -14.35 -1.19 30.24
C ARG A 228 -13.30 -2.11 30.87
N MET A 229 -13.16 -1.99 32.20
CA MET A 229 -12.05 -2.43 33.04
C MET A 229 -11.79 -3.95 33.01
N ASP A 230 -12.70 -4.72 32.41
CA ASP A 230 -12.65 -6.18 32.35
C ASP A 230 -11.94 -6.74 31.10
N ARG A 231 -11.39 -5.88 30.22
CA ARG A 231 -10.78 -6.30 28.94
C ARG A 231 -9.35 -5.75 28.76
N THR A 232 -8.44 -6.17 29.64
CA THR A 232 -7.04 -5.69 29.72
C THR A 232 -6.12 -6.13 28.57
N GLY A 233 -6.59 -6.95 27.62
CA GLY A 233 -5.77 -7.52 26.55
C GLY A 233 -5.36 -6.57 25.42
N TRP A 234 -5.88 -5.34 25.35
CA TRP A 234 -5.65 -4.47 24.17
C TRP A 234 -4.19 -4.01 24.03
N ARG A 235 -3.48 -3.82 25.15
CA ARG A 235 -2.09 -3.33 25.15
C ARG A 235 -1.14 -4.29 24.44
N ALA A 236 -1.20 -5.57 24.78
CA ALA A 236 -0.38 -6.59 24.16
C ALA A 236 -0.65 -6.70 22.65
N CYS A 237 -1.92 -6.60 22.23
CA CYS A 237 -2.28 -6.54 20.83
C CYS A 237 -1.69 -5.32 20.10
N VAL A 238 -1.73 -4.14 20.73
CA VAL A 238 -1.18 -2.89 20.15
C VAL A 238 0.34 -2.93 20.07
N TYR A 239 1.04 -3.41 21.10
CA TYR A 239 2.49 -3.57 21.07
C TYR A 239 2.94 -4.57 20.00
N ASN A 240 2.22 -5.70 19.87
CA ASN A 240 2.45 -6.64 18.78
C ASN A 240 2.27 -5.98 17.41
N MET A 241 1.23 -5.15 17.24
CA MET A 241 1.01 -4.42 16.01
C MET A 241 2.13 -3.40 15.72
N TYR A 242 2.71 -2.72 16.71
CA TYR A 242 3.88 -1.87 16.46
C TYR A 242 5.07 -2.66 15.94
N ALA A 243 5.38 -3.80 16.56
CA ALA A 243 6.47 -4.66 16.12
C ALA A 243 6.25 -5.14 14.67
N VAL A 244 5.03 -5.53 14.33
CA VAL A 244 4.63 -5.89 12.95
C VAL A 244 4.80 -4.72 11.98
N LEU A 245 4.33 -3.51 12.34
CA LEU A 245 4.47 -2.34 11.48
C LEU A 245 5.93 -1.94 11.26
N VAL A 246 6.78 -2.04 12.28
CA VAL A 246 8.22 -1.77 12.14
C VAL A 246 8.85 -2.72 11.12
N LEU A 247 8.55 -4.02 11.20
CA LEU A 247 9.08 -5.01 10.26
C LEU A 247 8.58 -4.78 8.82
N ILE A 248 7.32 -4.39 8.66
CA ILE A 248 6.74 -4.01 7.36
C ILE A 248 7.43 -2.76 6.81
N SER A 249 7.60 -1.72 7.63
CA SER A 249 8.32 -0.49 7.24
C SER A 249 9.77 -0.78 6.89
N THR A 250 10.48 -1.65 7.62
CA THR A 250 11.85 -2.07 7.27
C THR A 250 11.93 -2.60 5.84
N ARG A 251 11.00 -3.48 5.47
CA ARG A 251 10.91 -4.00 4.10
C ARG A 251 10.61 -2.91 3.08
N ILE A 252 9.66 -2.03 3.34
CA ILE A 252 9.29 -0.96 2.40
C ILE A 252 10.45 0.03 2.20
N ILE A 253 11.16 0.38 3.28
CA ILE A 253 12.37 1.21 3.23
C ILE A 253 13.47 0.51 2.43
N PHE A 254 13.70 -0.79 2.66
CA PHE A 254 14.63 -1.57 1.85
C PHE A 254 14.26 -1.51 0.36
N ARG A 255 12.97 -1.66 0.02
CA ARG A 255 12.49 -1.57 -1.38
C ARG A 255 12.66 -0.20 -2.01
N LEU A 256 12.58 0.87 -1.22
CA LEU A 256 12.93 2.22 -1.67
C LEU A 256 14.43 2.35 -1.95
N ILE A 257 15.26 1.84 -1.04
CA ILE A 257 16.72 1.94 -1.13
C ILE A 257 17.27 1.07 -2.28
N GLU A 258 16.72 -0.13 -2.46
CA GLU A 258 17.10 -1.11 -3.49
C GLU A 258 17.24 -0.46 -4.87
N TYR A 259 16.28 0.41 -5.23
CA TYR A 259 16.23 1.10 -6.51
C TYR A 259 16.57 2.60 -6.44
N SER A 260 16.93 3.12 -5.27
CA SER A 260 17.21 4.56 -5.06
C SER A 260 18.38 5.09 -5.86
N ARG A 261 19.36 4.23 -6.17
CA ARG A 261 20.50 4.55 -7.04
C ARG A 261 20.31 4.14 -8.50
N GLY A 262 19.10 3.75 -8.90
CA GLY A 262 18.87 3.22 -10.24
C GLY A 262 19.33 1.77 -10.41
N THR A 263 19.28 1.29 -11.65
CA THR A 263 19.76 -0.04 -12.10
C THR A 263 21.22 0.00 -12.58
N ASP A 264 21.98 1.00 -12.14
CA ASP A 264 23.35 1.20 -12.56
C ASP A 264 24.22 0.02 -12.05
N PRO A 265 25.22 -0.48 -12.82
CA PRO A 265 26.05 -1.62 -12.41
C PRO A 265 26.80 -1.41 -11.08
N SER A 266 26.90 -0.15 -10.64
CA SER A 266 27.49 0.28 -9.37
C SER A 266 26.59 0.09 -8.15
N ASN A 267 25.32 -0.31 -8.33
CA ASN A 267 24.40 -0.59 -7.22
C ASN A 267 24.44 -2.09 -6.86
N PRO A 268 25.19 -2.51 -5.82
CA PRO A 268 25.34 -3.92 -5.50
C PRO A 268 24.05 -4.54 -4.91
N ILE A 269 23.08 -3.73 -4.47
CA ILE A 269 21.95 -4.20 -3.66
C ILE A 269 21.03 -5.14 -4.45
N PRO A 270 20.56 -4.80 -5.67
CA PRO A 270 19.72 -5.70 -6.46
C PRO A 270 20.44 -6.96 -6.95
N HIS A 271 21.78 -6.95 -6.96
CA HIS A 271 22.61 -8.06 -7.46
C HIS A 271 23.01 -9.07 -6.38
N HIS A 272 22.70 -8.81 -5.10
CA HIS A 272 23.00 -9.72 -4.00
C HIS A 272 21.72 -10.28 -3.38
N GLU A 273 21.48 -11.56 -3.62
CA GLU A 273 20.30 -12.27 -3.14
C GLU A 273 20.14 -12.23 -1.61
N ALA A 274 21.25 -12.17 -0.87
CA ALA A 274 21.26 -12.14 0.59
C ALA A 274 20.44 -10.98 1.16
N TYR A 275 20.44 -9.79 0.52
CA TYR A 275 19.68 -8.64 1.00
C TYR A 275 18.17 -8.87 0.87
N MET A 276 17.72 -9.52 -0.21
CA MET A 276 16.31 -9.86 -0.37
C MET A 276 15.87 -10.83 0.75
N TYR A 277 16.66 -11.84 1.08
CA TYR A 277 16.30 -12.74 2.18
C TYR A 277 16.32 -12.04 3.54
N ALA A 278 17.35 -11.24 3.83
CA ALA A 278 17.55 -10.63 5.15
C ALA A 278 16.65 -9.41 5.41
N LEU A 279 16.36 -8.59 4.40
CA LEU A 279 15.68 -7.30 4.55
C LEU A 279 14.27 -7.27 3.95
N ASP A 280 13.87 -8.32 3.23
CA ASP A 280 12.52 -8.44 2.69
C ASP A 280 11.80 -9.69 3.20
N ALA A 281 12.36 -10.88 2.98
CA ALA A 281 11.72 -12.15 3.36
C ALA A 281 11.68 -12.34 4.88
N LEU A 282 12.81 -12.12 5.57
CA LEU A 282 12.92 -12.32 7.01
C LEU A 282 12.03 -11.37 7.82
N PRO A 283 11.96 -10.04 7.55
CA PRO A 283 11.04 -9.16 8.27
C PRO A 283 9.58 -9.59 8.11
N MET A 284 9.18 -10.05 6.93
CA MET A 284 7.82 -10.55 6.72
C MET A 284 7.54 -11.87 7.43
N PHE A 285 8.49 -12.81 7.40
CA PHE A 285 8.41 -14.03 8.18
C PHE A 285 8.22 -13.71 9.67
N LEU A 286 9.05 -12.82 10.23
CA LEU A 286 8.96 -12.39 11.62
C LEU A 286 7.62 -11.69 11.90
N ALA A 287 7.14 -10.81 11.02
CA ALA A 287 5.86 -10.13 11.20
C ALA A 287 4.69 -11.12 11.26
N ILE A 288 4.67 -12.12 10.37
CA ILE A 288 3.63 -13.16 10.34
C ILE A 288 3.75 -14.10 11.54
N LEU A 289 4.98 -14.41 11.99
CA LEU A 289 5.25 -15.17 13.21
C LEU A 289 4.74 -14.44 14.45
N LEU A 290 4.99 -13.13 14.57
CA LEU A 290 4.45 -12.30 15.65
C LEU A 290 2.92 -12.29 15.67
N LEU A 291 2.29 -12.21 14.49
CA LEU A 291 0.84 -12.35 14.35
C LEU A 291 0.33 -13.77 14.65
N ASN A 292 1.20 -14.78 14.57
CA ASN A 292 0.89 -16.15 14.97
C ASN A 292 0.93 -16.28 16.49
N ILE A 293 2.02 -15.85 17.14
CA ILE A 293 2.20 -15.97 18.59
C ILE A 293 1.16 -15.12 19.34
N TRP A 294 1.01 -13.85 18.96
CA TRP A 294 0.06 -12.92 19.57
C TRP A 294 -1.12 -12.64 18.64
N HIS A 295 -1.83 -13.72 18.29
CA HIS A 295 -2.96 -13.65 17.37
C HIS A 295 -4.09 -12.73 17.90
N PRO A 296 -4.58 -11.75 17.11
CA PRO A 296 -5.63 -10.82 17.55
C PRO A 296 -6.93 -11.48 18.04
N GLY A 297 -7.19 -12.72 17.59
CA GLY A 297 -8.32 -13.52 18.04
C GLY A 297 -8.30 -13.85 19.53
N HIS A 298 -7.12 -13.84 20.18
CA HIS A 298 -6.97 -14.02 21.62
C HIS A 298 -7.52 -12.83 22.42
N TYR A 299 -7.36 -11.61 21.88
CA TYR A 299 -7.75 -10.38 22.58
C TYR A 299 -9.18 -9.91 22.23
N LEU A 300 -9.67 -10.28 21.05
CA LEU A 300 -10.98 -9.90 20.53
C LEU A 300 -12.05 -10.94 20.91
N VAL A 301 -12.32 -11.16 22.20
CA VAL A 301 -13.28 -12.17 22.67
C VAL A 301 -14.60 -11.53 23.12
N GLY A 302 -15.70 -11.76 22.37
CA GLY A 302 -17.04 -11.31 22.75
C GLY A 302 -17.98 -11.01 21.56
N PRO A 303 -19.28 -10.80 21.80
CA PRO A 303 -20.29 -10.62 20.75
C PRO A 303 -20.06 -9.38 19.86
N GLU A 304 -19.43 -8.33 20.39
CA GLU A 304 -19.09 -7.10 19.67
C GLU A 304 -17.69 -7.11 19.03
N SER A 305 -16.98 -8.24 19.09
CA SER A 305 -15.58 -8.35 18.59
C SER A 305 -15.49 -8.36 17.06
N GLU A 306 -16.61 -8.59 16.38
CA GLU A 306 -16.70 -8.50 14.94
C GLU A 306 -17.59 -7.35 14.48
N PHE A 307 -17.26 -6.76 13.33
CA PHE A 307 -18.15 -5.78 12.72
C PHE A 307 -19.48 -6.47 12.34
N PRO A 308 -20.64 -5.88 12.69
CA PRO A 308 -21.93 -6.44 12.34
C PRO A 308 -22.06 -6.57 10.82
N ARG A 309 -22.26 -7.80 10.35
CA ARG A 309 -22.49 -8.09 8.94
C ARG A 309 -23.95 -7.83 8.62
N LEU A 310 -24.23 -6.66 8.06
CA LEU A 310 -25.52 -6.42 7.40
C LEU A 310 -25.66 -7.43 6.24
N SER A 311 -26.70 -8.26 6.28
CA SER A 311 -27.12 -9.15 5.21
C SER A 311 -27.28 -8.38 3.90
N ARG A 312 -27.14 -9.07 2.75
CA ARG A 312 -27.40 -8.47 1.43
C ARG A 312 -28.79 -7.80 1.37
N LYS A 313 -29.79 -8.38 2.06
CA LYS A 313 -31.13 -7.81 2.19
C LYS A 313 -31.11 -6.50 2.99
N GLU A 314 -30.49 -6.49 4.16
CA GLU A 314 -30.37 -5.31 5.03
C GLU A 314 -29.56 -4.18 4.37
N LYS A 315 -28.47 -4.50 3.67
CA LYS A 315 -27.71 -3.51 2.88
C LYS A 315 -28.56 -2.88 1.77
N LYS A 316 -29.40 -3.67 1.09
CA LYS A 316 -30.34 -3.17 0.09
C LYS A 316 -31.42 -2.29 0.72
N ALA A 317 -31.97 -2.68 1.87
CA ALA A 317 -32.95 -1.90 2.62
C ALA A 317 -32.38 -0.53 3.05
N LEU A 318 -31.21 -0.52 3.71
CA LEU A 318 -30.51 0.72 4.09
C LEU A 318 -30.17 1.62 2.89
N LYS A 319 -29.87 1.04 1.72
CA LYS A 319 -29.63 1.80 0.49
C LYS A 319 -30.91 2.42 -0.06
N ARG A 320 -32.06 1.72 0.04
CA ARG A 320 -33.38 2.24 -0.32
C ARG A 320 -33.80 3.37 0.61
N GLU A 321 -33.69 3.17 1.92
CA GLU A 321 -34.01 4.16 2.95
C GLU A 321 -33.14 5.43 2.80
N LYS A 322 -31.83 5.28 2.55
CA LYS A 322 -30.96 6.42 2.23
C LYS A 322 -31.37 7.16 0.94
N LYS A 323 -31.87 6.44 -0.06
CA LYS A 323 -32.34 7.03 -1.32
C LYS A 323 -33.66 7.78 -1.09
N GLU A 324 -34.56 7.24 -0.28
CA GLU A 324 -35.81 7.87 0.16
C GLU A 324 -35.54 9.14 0.97
N ARG A 325 -34.73 9.07 2.04
CA ARG A 325 -34.30 10.28 2.78
C ARG A 325 -33.65 11.35 1.90
N LYS A 326 -32.90 10.95 0.86
CA LYS A 326 -32.32 11.90 -0.10
C LYS A 326 -33.40 12.52 -1.01
N ARG A 327 -34.45 11.78 -1.37
CA ARG A 327 -35.60 12.27 -2.14
C ARG A 327 -36.44 13.23 -1.30
N GLU A 328 -36.81 12.84 -0.09
CA GLU A 328 -37.53 13.70 0.87
C GLU A 328 -36.78 15.02 1.11
N LYS A 329 -35.47 14.97 1.36
CA LYS A 329 -34.65 16.19 1.51
C LYS A 329 -34.64 17.07 0.25
N LYS A 330 -34.72 16.47 -0.94
CA LYS A 330 -34.81 17.23 -2.20
C LYS A 330 -36.20 17.85 -2.36
N GLU A 331 -37.25 17.14 -1.98
CA GLU A 331 -38.63 17.62 -2.02
C GLU A 331 -38.88 18.74 -1.02
N MET A 332 -38.44 18.60 0.24
CA MET A 332 -38.47 19.68 1.24
C MET A 332 -37.72 20.92 0.75
N LYS A 333 -36.55 20.75 0.11
CA LYS A 333 -35.82 21.89 -0.49
C LYS A 333 -36.57 22.53 -1.66
N LYS A 334 -37.30 21.75 -2.47
CA LYS A 334 -38.15 22.28 -3.56
C LYS A 334 -39.35 23.03 -3.02
N GLN A 335 -40.06 22.47 -2.03
CA GLN A 335 -41.19 23.12 -1.37
C GLN A 335 -40.77 24.41 -0.67
N GLY A 336 -39.65 24.40 0.07
CA GLY A 336 -39.09 25.61 0.67
C GLY A 336 -38.72 26.69 -0.35
N LYS A 337 -38.18 26.31 -1.52
CA LYS A 337 -37.94 27.27 -2.62
C LYS A 337 -39.22 27.80 -3.24
N LYS A 338 -40.28 26.97 -3.34
CA LYS A 338 -41.57 27.36 -3.91
C LYS A 338 -42.31 28.32 -2.97
N GLY A 339 -42.39 28.00 -1.68
CA GLY A 339 -42.97 28.88 -0.66
C GLY A 339 -42.23 30.21 -0.52
N ARG A 340 -40.90 30.24 -0.66
CA ARG A 340 -40.13 31.50 -0.65
C ARG A 340 -40.36 32.35 -1.90
N ARG A 341 -40.64 31.72 -3.05
CA ARG A 341 -41.05 32.42 -4.28
C ARG A 341 -42.48 32.95 -4.20
N GLU A 342 -43.40 32.19 -3.60
CA GLU A 342 -44.80 32.60 -3.44
C GLU A 342 -44.93 33.71 -2.38
N GLY A 343 -44.26 33.58 -1.23
CA GLY A 343 -44.22 34.62 -0.19
C GLY A 343 -43.51 35.90 -0.64
N GLY A 344 -42.47 35.80 -1.46
CA GLY A 344 -41.84 36.97 -2.08
C GLY A 344 -42.71 37.66 -3.14
N ARG A 345 -43.65 36.93 -3.75
CA ARG A 345 -44.58 37.47 -4.76
C ARG A 345 -45.82 38.09 -4.12
N GLN A 346 -46.30 37.55 -3.00
CA GLN A 346 -47.37 38.15 -2.19
C GLN A 346 -46.88 39.42 -1.46
N GLY A 347 -45.70 39.37 -0.81
CA GLY A 347 -45.14 40.56 -0.16
C GLY A 347 -44.70 41.66 -1.13
N GLY A 348 -44.33 41.32 -2.37
CA GLY A 348 -44.07 42.31 -3.42
C GLY A 348 -45.34 42.95 -3.96
N GLY A 349 -46.41 42.16 -4.14
CA GLY A 349 -47.68 42.66 -4.65
C GLY A 349 -48.43 43.59 -3.67
N GLU A 350 -48.35 43.33 -2.36
CA GLU A 350 -48.93 44.23 -1.34
C GLU A 350 -48.22 45.59 -1.29
N VAL A 351 -46.89 45.61 -1.38
CA VAL A 351 -46.09 46.85 -1.37
C VAL A 351 -46.28 47.65 -2.65
N GLU A 352 -46.41 46.98 -3.80
CA GLU A 352 -46.66 47.62 -5.10
C GLU A 352 -48.07 48.21 -5.19
N LEU A 353 -49.09 47.50 -4.69
CA LEU A 353 -50.47 48.02 -4.62
C LEU A 353 -50.57 49.23 -3.68
N GLN A 354 -49.92 49.20 -2.51
CA GLN A 354 -49.97 50.30 -1.57
C GLN A 354 -49.26 51.56 -2.09
N GLY A 355 -48.12 51.40 -2.78
CA GLY A 355 -47.41 52.52 -3.42
C GLY A 355 -48.07 53.07 -4.69
N ASP A 356 -48.94 52.31 -5.35
CA ASP A 356 -49.76 52.80 -6.48
C ASP A 356 -51.04 53.53 -5.99
N TRP A 357 -51.63 53.10 -4.88
CA TRP A 357 -52.72 53.85 -4.23
C TRP A 357 -52.26 55.23 -3.75
N GLU A 358 -51.11 55.32 -3.07
CA GLU A 358 -50.56 56.59 -2.57
C GLU A 358 -50.22 57.56 -3.72
N ARG A 359 -49.65 57.05 -4.84
CA ARG A 359 -49.38 57.86 -6.05
C ARG A 359 -50.63 58.23 -6.84
N GLY A 360 -51.72 57.47 -6.69
CA GLY A 360 -53.02 57.79 -7.27
C GLY A 360 -53.71 58.93 -6.52
N GLU A 361 -53.64 58.93 -5.18
CA GLU A 361 -54.18 60.02 -4.35
C GLU A 361 -53.45 61.35 -4.56
N GLU A 362 -52.12 61.33 -4.71
CA GLU A 362 -51.35 62.55 -5.01
C GLU A 362 -51.72 63.16 -6.37
N ARG A 363 -52.08 62.33 -7.35
CA ARG A 363 -52.41 62.78 -8.72
C ARG A 363 -53.83 63.35 -8.85
N MET A 364 -54.70 63.09 -7.88
CA MET A 364 -56.06 63.64 -7.80
C MET A 364 -56.14 64.93 -6.95
N ARG A 365 -55.01 65.38 -6.38
CA ARG A 365 -54.91 66.56 -5.50
C ARG A 365 -54.34 67.83 -6.18
N TYR A 366 -54.13 67.80 -7.50
CA TYR A 366 -53.64 68.94 -8.28
C TYR A 366 -54.56 69.27 -9.45
#